data_AF-A0A183C5Y3-F1
#
_entry.id   AF-A0A183C5Y3-F1
#
_cell.length_a   1.000
_cell.length_b   1.000
_cell.length_c   1.000
_cell.angle_alpha   90.00
_cell.angle_beta   90.00
_cell.angle_gamma   90.00
#
_symmetry.space_group_name_H-M   'P 1'
#
loop_
_entity.id
_entity.type
_entity.pdbx_description
1 polymer ?
#
loop_
_entity_poly.entity_id
_entity_poly.type
_entity_poly.pdbx_seq_one_letter_code
_entity_poly.pdbx_strand_id
1 'polypeptide(L)'
;MAKCFPPGVPSLLCRVHLANGEVLPVWMASVQQFVDELEQKVLELLGLGDDTGEEAETTALLGLAHVKGKDVQWLKRGVRMQDFGIPLTKCHKNVAPGDDALPLQMDLHLLIKFVPPSVCSLAEPVVALLFFHHARMQFFKGQIHLAIEQYIRCWVCLLLLSETNMAPMDNNDSNIVELLPPPPVPLLRHFQLGLDDVQQMVHDQFRTVRAQQSDPMEMLVEFLQLCASAPLFGCSFFSVRDKSGNDWSLALNGRAMAQLDPLDPYRPKRVWDWNSVGNFHRNGETEFVLEMLSTNKVARHASLVYPLGKQPSPSLPSCHSPPALSQWTAASTSLPRAPHRLCFRCEHPRQCQSLWEFAVAQHRWHLHSNCREMGTKM
;
A
#
# COMPACT_ATOMS: atom_id res chain seq x y z
N MET A 1 -15.90 21.69 -21.52
CA MET A 1 -16.45 23.05 -21.35
C MET A 1 -15.73 23.71 -20.18
N ALA A 2 -15.01 24.80 -20.42
CA ALA A 2 -14.33 25.55 -19.35
C ALA A 2 -15.39 26.29 -18.51
N LYS A 3 -15.54 25.93 -17.23
CA LYS A 3 -16.37 26.71 -16.30
C LYS A 3 -15.59 27.97 -15.92
N CYS A 4 -16.05 29.13 -16.37
CA CYS A 4 -15.53 30.42 -15.89
C CYS A 4 -15.92 30.58 -14.42
N PHE A 5 -14.93 30.61 -13.53
CA PHE A 5 -15.12 30.96 -12.13
C PHE A 5 -15.25 32.48 -11.97
N PRO A 6 -15.98 32.97 -10.94
CA PRO A 6 -16.14 34.40 -10.71
C PRO A 6 -14.78 35.08 -10.48
N PRO A 7 -14.59 36.32 -10.98
CA PRO A 7 -13.33 37.05 -10.84
C PRO A 7 -13.03 37.33 -9.36
N GLY A 8 -11.81 37.00 -8.92
CA GLY A 8 -11.28 37.37 -7.60
C GLY A 8 -11.05 36.22 -6.61
N VAL A 9 -11.48 34.99 -6.89
CA VAL A 9 -11.13 33.81 -6.06
C VAL A 9 -10.10 32.97 -6.81
N PRO A 10 -8.89 32.73 -6.27
CA PRO A 10 -7.91 31.89 -6.94
C PRO A 10 -8.45 30.47 -7.02
N SER A 11 -8.78 30.03 -8.23
CA SER A 11 -9.11 28.64 -8.52
C SER A 11 -7.85 27.77 -8.37
N LEU A 12 -8.06 26.54 -7.93
CA LEU A 12 -7.00 25.58 -7.65
C LEU A 12 -7.13 24.40 -8.62
N LEU A 13 -6.08 24.14 -9.39
CA LEU A 13 -5.92 22.95 -10.22
C LEU A 13 -5.15 21.89 -9.43
N CYS A 14 -5.84 20.81 -9.04
CA CYS A 14 -5.22 19.63 -8.48
C CYS A 14 -4.88 18.65 -9.61
N ARG A 15 -3.61 18.35 -9.81
CA ARG A 15 -3.14 17.30 -10.71
C ARG A 15 -3.02 16.02 -9.91
N VAL A 16 -4.00 15.12 -10.08
CA VAL A 16 -4.05 13.85 -9.36
C VAL A 16 -3.41 12.77 -10.23
N HIS A 17 -2.23 12.32 -9.84
CA HIS A 17 -1.46 11.29 -10.50
C HIS A 17 -1.97 9.91 -10.08
N LEU A 18 -2.32 9.08 -11.05
CA LEU A 18 -2.78 7.71 -10.86
C LEU A 18 -1.62 6.72 -10.98
N ALA A 19 -1.82 5.50 -10.47
CA ALA A 19 -0.82 4.44 -10.50
C ALA A 19 -0.48 3.94 -11.92
N ASN A 20 -1.40 4.12 -12.88
CA ASN A 20 -1.19 3.77 -14.29
C ASN A 20 -0.37 4.82 -15.07
N GLY A 21 -0.02 5.95 -14.45
CA GLY A 21 0.72 7.05 -15.07
C GLY A 21 -0.16 8.16 -15.63
N GLU A 22 -1.48 8.01 -15.61
CA GLU A 22 -2.41 9.07 -16.00
C GLU A 22 -2.45 10.18 -14.95
N VAL A 23 -2.78 11.39 -15.40
CA VAL A 23 -2.93 12.56 -14.52
C VAL A 23 -4.31 13.16 -14.73
N LEU A 24 -5.14 13.08 -13.70
CA LEU A 24 -6.48 13.68 -13.70
C LEU A 24 -6.39 15.15 -13.29
N PRO A 25 -6.79 16.10 -14.16
CA PRO A 25 -6.88 17.50 -13.80
C PRO A 25 -8.21 17.77 -13.09
N VAL A 26 -8.17 18.05 -11.79
CA VAL A 26 -9.36 18.33 -10.98
C VAL A 26 -9.40 19.79 -10.57
N TRP A 27 -10.45 20.49 -11.00
CA TRP A 27 -10.64 21.91 -10.71
C TRP A 27 -11.43 22.13 -9.42
N MET A 28 -10.83 22.90 -8.53
CA MET A 28 -11.42 23.39 -7.29
C MET A 28 -11.70 24.88 -7.40
N ALA A 29 -12.86 25.30 -6.93
CA ALA A 29 -13.30 26.70 -6.93
C ALA A 29 -12.44 27.56 -6.00
N SER A 30 -11.88 26.97 -4.95
CA SER A 30 -11.06 27.67 -3.96
C SER A 30 -10.17 26.70 -3.18
N VAL A 31 -9.03 27.19 -2.69
CA VAL A 31 -8.18 26.49 -1.70
C VAL A 31 -8.86 26.26 -0.35
N GLN A 32 -10.00 26.93 -0.10
CA GLN A 32 -10.80 26.78 1.12
C GLN A 32 -11.71 25.54 1.12
N GLN A 33 -11.88 24.89 -0.04
CA GLN A 33 -12.70 23.69 -0.14
C GLN A 33 -12.09 22.54 0.66
N PHE A 34 -12.95 21.62 1.09
CA PHE A 34 -12.55 20.46 1.87
C PHE A 34 -11.97 19.36 0.98
N VAL A 35 -11.15 18.50 1.59
CA VAL A 35 -10.61 17.29 0.93
C VAL A 35 -11.73 16.40 0.40
N ASP A 36 -12.86 16.30 1.11
CA ASP A 36 -14.01 15.46 0.73
C ASP A 36 -14.56 15.85 -0.66
N GLU A 37 -14.64 17.16 -0.94
CA GLU A 37 -15.10 17.68 -2.23
C GLU A 37 -14.13 17.35 -3.38
N LEU A 38 -12.82 17.27 -3.07
CA LEU A 38 -11.82 16.84 -4.03
C LEU A 38 -11.88 15.33 -4.26
N GLU A 39 -11.97 14.54 -3.19
CA GLU A 39 -12.09 13.08 -3.28
C GLU A 39 -13.32 12.68 -4.09
N GLN A 40 -14.48 13.27 -3.82
CA GLN A 40 -15.71 13.00 -4.57
C GLN A 40 -15.53 13.27 -6.07
N LYS A 41 -14.97 14.44 -6.44
CA LYS A 41 -14.67 14.75 -7.86
C LYS A 41 -13.69 13.77 -8.50
N VAL A 42 -12.69 13.29 -7.76
CA VAL A 42 -11.74 12.28 -8.28
C VAL A 42 -12.47 10.97 -8.53
N LEU A 43 -13.32 10.53 -7.62
CA LEU A 43 -14.11 9.30 -7.75
C LEU A 43 -15.09 9.40 -8.94
N GLU A 44 -15.81 10.52 -9.07
CA GLU A 44 -16.69 10.79 -10.21
C GLU A 44 -15.95 10.68 -11.56
N LEU A 45 -14.74 11.25 -11.65
CA LEU A 45 -13.91 11.20 -12.86
C LEU A 45 -13.40 9.78 -13.18
N LEU A 46 -13.30 8.91 -12.17
CA LEU A 46 -12.96 7.50 -12.32
C LEU A 46 -14.19 6.62 -12.60
N GLY A 47 -15.39 7.20 -12.64
CA GLY A 47 -16.64 6.45 -12.79
C GLY A 47 -17.03 5.64 -11.56
N LEU A 48 -16.49 6.00 -10.38
CA LEU A 48 -16.84 5.39 -9.09
C LEU A 48 -17.99 6.22 -8.48
N GLY A 49 -19.14 5.58 -8.25
CA GLY A 49 -20.41 6.22 -7.88
C GLY A 49 -20.48 6.79 -6.46
N ASP A 50 -21.61 7.46 -6.15
CA ASP A 50 -21.88 8.05 -4.83
C ASP A 50 -22.00 6.96 -3.74
N ASP A 51 -21.16 7.09 -2.71
CA ASP A 51 -20.96 6.29 -1.48
C ASP A 51 -22.24 5.64 -0.87
N THR A 52 -22.88 4.70 -1.57
CA THR A 52 -24.03 3.95 -1.05
C THR A 52 -23.75 2.44 -1.10
N GLY A 53 -23.56 1.83 0.07
CA GLY A 53 -23.38 0.38 0.20
C GLY A 53 -21.92 -0.10 0.06
N GLU A 54 -21.72 -1.24 -0.62
CA GLU A 54 -20.41 -1.90 -0.79
C GLU A 54 -19.41 -1.08 -1.62
N GLU A 55 -19.91 -0.20 -2.50
CA GLU A 55 -19.09 0.71 -3.32
C GLU A 55 -18.30 1.70 -2.44
N ALA A 56 -18.91 2.21 -1.36
CA ALA A 56 -18.26 3.10 -0.39
C ALA A 56 -17.09 2.41 0.35
N GLU A 57 -17.14 1.09 0.50
CA GLU A 57 -16.07 0.33 1.16
C GLU A 57 -14.87 0.14 0.23
N THR A 58 -15.13 -0.03 -1.05
CA THR A 58 -14.10 -0.22 -2.08
C THR A 58 -13.37 1.10 -2.37
N THR A 59 -14.09 2.23 -2.40
CA THR A 59 -13.50 3.56 -2.54
C THR A 59 -12.73 3.99 -1.29
N ALA A 60 -13.13 3.53 -0.10
CA ALA A 60 -12.40 3.79 1.15
C ALA A 60 -10.97 3.21 1.17
N LEU A 61 -10.67 2.21 0.33
CA LEU A 61 -9.33 1.65 0.17
C LEU A 61 -8.34 2.64 -0.45
N LEU A 62 -8.85 3.64 -1.17
CA LEU A 62 -8.07 4.66 -1.85
C LEU A 62 -7.88 5.89 -0.96
N GLY A 63 -6.84 6.67 -1.25
CA GLY A 63 -6.65 7.96 -0.61
C GLY A 63 -5.79 8.90 -1.42
N LEU A 64 -6.02 10.19 -1.23
CA LEU A 64 -5.18 11.23 -1.79
C LEU A 64 -4.00 11.50 -0.87
N ALA A 65 -2.81 11.60 -1.45
CA ALA A 65 -1.60 11.97 -0.73
C ALA A 65 -0.74 12.93 -1.55
N HIS A 66 -0.08 13.85 -0.86
CA HIS A 66 1.06 14.57 -1.43
C HIS A 66 2.33 13.75 -1.18
N VAL A 67 3.09 13.50 -2.24
CA VAL A 67 4.32 12.68 -2.18
C VAL A 67 5.52 13.57 -2.46
N LYS A 68 6.45 13.66 -1.51
CA LYS A 68 7.71 14.40 -1.65
C LYS A 68 8.88 13.49 -1.35
N GLY A 69 9.52 12.96 -2.39
CA GLY A 69 10.60 11.99 -2.23
C GLY A 69 10.08 10.70 -1.59
N LYS A 70 10.52 10.42 -0.36
CA LYS A 70 10.05 9.25 0.42
C LYS A 70 8.89 9.58 1.37
N ASP A 71 8.63 10.85 1.63
CA ASP A 71 7.58 11.26 2.56
C ASP A 71 6.22 11.29 1.87
N VAL A 72 5.24 10.66 2.52
CA VAL A 72 3.85 10.63 2.08
C VAL A 72 3.01 11.37 3.11
N GLN A 73 2.43 12.49 2.69
CA GLN A 73 1.47 13.26 3.47
C GLN A 73 0.05 12.93 2.98
N TRP A 74 -0.64 12.06 3.71
CA TRP A 74 -2.02 11.70 3.41
C TRP A 74 -2.96 12.87 3.69
N LEU A 75 -3.87 13.14 2.75
CA LEU A 75 -4.92 14.11 2.95
C LEU A 75 -6.01 13.51 3.84
N LYS A 76 -6.61 14.38 4.67
CA LYS A 76 -7.59 14.02 5.67
C LYS A 76 -8.93 14.68 5.35
N ARG A 77 -9.98 13.86 5.28
CA ARG A 77 -11.38 14.30 5.22
C ARG A 77 -11.71 15.26 6.36
N GLY A 78 -12.55 16.25 6.08
CA GLY A 78 -12.95 17.32 7.00
C GLY A 78 -11.92 18.42 7.21
N VAL A 79 -10.79 18.40 6.49
CA VAL A 79 -9.75 19.46 6.53
C VAL A 79 -9.72 20.22 5.21
N ARG A 80 -9.40 21.52 5.25
CA ARG A 80 -9.32 22.35 4.05
C ARG A 80 -7.99 22.15 3.33
N MET A 81 -7.99 22.25 2.00
CA MET A 81 -6.78 22.03 1.19
C MET A 81 -5.60 22.92 1.59
N GLN A 82 -5.86 24.19 1.91
CA GLN A 82 -4.81 25.14 2.34
C GLN A 82 -4.10 24.76 3.65
N ASP A 83 -4.75 24.00 4.53
CA ASP A 83 -4.24 23.72 5.88
C ASP A 83 -3.14 22.66 5.88
N PHE A 84 -3.00 21.91 4.77
CA PHE A 84 -1.94 20.91 4.61
C PHE A 84 -0.56 21.53 4.35
N GLY A 85 -0.51 22.83 4.02
CA GLY A 85 0.74 23.54 3.74
C GLY A 85 1.54 22.94 2.58
N ILE A 86 0.85 22.33 1.61
CA ILE A 86 1.42 21.77 0.39
C ILE A 86 1.81 22.94 -0.54
N PRO A 87 3.02 22.94 -1.13
CA PRO A 87 3.44 24.02 -2.02
C PRO A 87 2.50 24.17 -3.22
N LEU A 88 2.06 25.41 -3.47
CA LEU A 88 1.27 25.77 -4.64
C LEU A 88 2.18 26.39 -5.69
N THR A 89 2.07 25.91 -6.92
CA THR A 89 2.81 26.44 -8.08
C THR A 89 1.89 27.28 -8.94
N LYS A 90 2.40 28.33 -9.59
CA LYS A 90 1.60 29.09 -10.57
C LYS A 90 1.57 28.31 -11.88
N CYS A 91 0.41 28.24 -12.54
CA CYS A 91 0.32 27.63 -13.86
C CYS A 91 1.14 28.44 -14.90
N HIS A 92 2.28 27.92 -15.33
CA HIS A 92 3.10 28.52 -16.39
C HIS A 92 2.74 27.91 -17.75
N LYS A 93 1.67 28.38 -18.39
CA LYS A 93 1.45 28.12 -19.83
C LYS A 93 0.98 29.40 -20.52
N ASN A 94 1.80 29.93 -21.43
CA ASN A 94 1.49 30.90 -22.50
C ASN A 94 0.16 31.66 -22.35
N VAL A 95 0.07 32.56 -21.37
CA VAL A 95 -1.07 33.48 -21.27
C VAL A 95 -0.66 34.80 -21.92
N ALA A 96 -1.50 35.29 -22.83
CA ALA A 96 -1.34 36.61 -23.43
C ALA A 96 -1.29 37.69 -22.32
N PRO A 97 -0.60 38.82 -22.53
CA PRO A 97 -0.52 39.86 -21.51
C PRO A 97 -1.94 40.42 -21.26
N GLY A 98 -2.52 40.16 -20.08
CA GLY A 98 -3.83 40.70 -19.69
C GLY A 98 -4.67 39.88 -18.70
N ASP A 99 -4.37 38.60 -18.45
CA ASP A 99 -5.13 37.75 -17.51
C ASP A 99 -4.37 37.57 -16.17
N ASP A 100 -4.70 38.39 -15.17
CA ASP A 100 -3.97 38.49 -13.88
C ASP A 100 -4.30 37.41 -12.83
N ALA A 101 -5.12 36.40 -13.16
CA ALA A 101 -5.52 35.35 -12.21
C ALA A 101 -5.15 33.94 -12.69
N LEU A 102 -3.85 33.66 -12.84
CA LEU A 102 -3.39 32.30 -13.10
C LEU A 102 -3.79 31.36 -11.94
N PRO A 103 -4.42 30.21 -12.23
CA PRO A 103 -4.80 29.26 -11.19
C PRO A 103 -3.56 28.71 -10.48
N LEU A 104 -3.71 28.49 -9.18
CA LEU A 104 -2.72 27.78 -8.38
C LEU A 104 -2.78 26.29 -8.74
N GLN A 105 -1.64 25.62 -8.77
CA GLN A 105 -1.51 24.21 -9.09
C GLN A 105 -0.88 23.44 -7.94
N MET A 106 -1.42 22.26 -7.68
CA MET A 106 -0.93 21.31 -6.69
C MET A 106 -0.88 19.90 -7.28
N ASP A 107 0.19 19.16 -6.98
CA ASP A 107 0.36 17.77 -7.40
C ASP A 107 0.05 16.82 -6.23
N LEU A 108 -0.86 15.89 -6.48
CA LEU A 108 -1.34 14.87 -5.55
C LEU A 108 -1.30 13.50 -6.22
N HIS A 109 -1.26 12.43 -5.43
CA HIS A 109 -1.30 11.06 -5.92
C HIS A 109 -2.51 10.34 -5.33
N LEU A 110 -3.22 9.59 -6.17
CA LEU A 110 -4.21 8.62 -5.72
C LEU A 110 -3.49 7.30 -5.46
N LEU A 111 -3.45 6.88 -4.20
CA LEU A 111 -2.71 5.71 -3.75
C LEU A 111 -3.63 4.72 -3.02
N ILE A 112 -3.20 3.46 -2.92
CA ILE A 112 -3.83 2.51 -1.99
C ILE A 112 -3.49 2.95 -0.57
N LYS A 113 -4.52 3.29 0.20
CA LYS A 113 -4.43 3.62 1.61
C LYS A 113 -4.62 2.39 2.49
N PHE A 114 -5.56 1.51 2.15
CA PHE A 114 -5.81 0.27 2.87
C PHE A 114 -5.80 -0.92 1.93
N VAL A 115 -5.19 -2.01 2.39
CA VAL A 115 -5.22 -3.29 1.67
C VAL A 115 -6.32 -4.14 2.29
N PRO A 116 -7.28 -4.65 1.49
CA PRO A 116 -8.31 -5.54 1.99
C PRO A 116 -7.70 -6.89 2.40
N PRO A 117 -8.38 -7.69 3.25
CA PRO A 117 -7.91 -9.02 3.62
C PRO A 117 -7.63 -9.93 2.42
N SER A 118 -8.46 -9.81 1.39
CA SER A 118 -8.30 -10.51 0.11
C SER A 118 -8.44 -9.55 -1.06
N VAL A 119 -7.51 -9.60 -2.02
CA VAL A 119 -7.62 -8.84 -3.27
C VAL A 119 -8.76 -9.32 -4.17
N CYS A 120 -9.27 -10.54 -3.94
CA CYS A 120 -10.43 -11.07 -4.65
C CYS A 120 -11.75 -10.45 -4.17
N SER A 121 -11.75 -9.68 -3.08
CA SER A 121 -12.94 -8.96 -2.62
C SER A 121 -13.11 -7.59 -3.29
N LEU A 122 -12.24 -7.23 -4.24
CA LEU A 122 -12.36 -5.97 -4.99
C LEU A 122 -13.51 -6.11 -5.99
N ALA A 123 -14.65 -5.48 -5.70
CA ALA A 123 -15.84 -5.53 -6.55
C ALA A 123 -15.66 -4.69 -7.83
N GLU A 124 -15.09 -3.49 -7.68
CA GLU A 124 -14.98 -2.51 -8.77
C GLU A 124 -13.77 -2.78 -9.67
N PRO A 125 -13.95 -2.99 -11.00
CA PRO A 125 -12.85 -3.24 -11.93
C PRO A 125 -11.82 -2.12 -11.97
N VAL A 126 -12.27 -0.86 -11.88
CA VAL A 126 -11.38 0.31 -11.86
C VAL A 126 -10.46 0.26 -10.63
N VAL A 127 -11.00 -0.13 -9.47
CA VAL A 127 -10.20 -0.25 -8.24
C VAL A 127 -9.25 -1.44 -8.33
N ALA A 128 -9.69 -2.58 -8.86
CA ALA A 128 -8.81 -3.72 -9.12
C ALA A 128 -7.62 -3.36 -10.04
N LEU A 129 -7.86 -2.57 -11.09
CA LEU A 129 -6.80 -2.07 -11.97
C LEU A 129 -5.87 -1.08 -11.27
N LEU A 130 -6.40 -0.17 -10.46
CA LEU A 130 -5.56 0.72 -9.63
C LEU A 130 -4.68 -0.10 -8.68
N PHE A 131 -5.22 -1.18 -8.10
CA PHE A 131 -4.47 -2.09 -7.26
C PHE A 131 -3.35 -2.80 -8.03
N PHE A 132 -3.66 -3.31 -9.21
CA PHE A 132 -2.70 -3.94 -10.11
C PHE A 132 -1.56 -2.98 -10.45
N HIS A 133 -1.87 -1.75 -10.88
CA HIS A 133 -0.86 -0.77 -11.24
C HIS A 133 0.00 -0.37 -10.04
N HIS A 134 -0.59 -0.21 -8.86
CA HIS A 134 0.15 0.13 -7.65
C HIS A 134 1.09 -1.01 -7.24
N ALA A 135 0.60 -2.26 -7.25
CA ALA A 135 1.40 -3.45 -6.99
C ALA A 135 2.55 -3.58 -7.99
N ARG A 136 2.28 -3.39 -9.29
CA ARG A 136 3.29 -3.39 -10.34
C ARG A 136 4.37 -2.34 -10.12
N MET A 137 3.99 -1.12 -9.73
CA MET A 137 4.97 -0.07 -9.39
C MET A 137 5.85 -0.45 -8.19
N GLN A 138 5.26 -1.01 -7.12
CA GLN A 138 6.03 -1.45 -5.95
C GLN A 138 6.94 -2.63 -6.27
N PHE A 139 6.47 -3.56 -7.13
CA PHE A 139 7.25 -4.71 -7.60
C PHE A 139 8.53 -4.27 -8.30
N PHE A 140 8.43 -3.37 -9.30
CA PHE A 140 9.60 -2.88 -10.02
C PHE A 140 10.53 -1.99 -9.19
N LYS A 141 10.00 -1.32 -8.15
CA LYS A 141 10.82 -0.62 -7.15
C LYS A 141 11.53 -1.58 -6.17
N GLY A 142 11.23 -2.88 -6.21
CA GLY A 142 11.75 -3.87 -5.27
C GLY A 142 11.23 -3.65 -3.84
N GLN A 143 10.02 -3.13 -3.69
CA GLN A 143 9.40 -2.85 -2.38
C GLN A 143 8.48 -3.98 -1.90
N ILE A 144 8.18 -4.96 -2.76
CA ILE A 144 7.39 -6.13 -2.41
C ILE A 144 8.36 -7.26 -2.03
N HIS A 145 8.34 -7.66 -0.76
CA HIS A 145 9.23 -8.70 -0.25
C HIS A 145 8.66 -10.08 -0.49
N LEU A 146 9.17 -10.73 -1.53
CA LEU A 146 8.78 -12.07 -1.96
C LEU A 146 9.98 -13.02 -1.86
N ALA A 147 9.70 -14.31 -1.69
CA ALA A 147 10.71 -15.33 -1.97
C ALA A 147 11.06 -15.30 -3.46
N ILE A 148 12.26 -15.77 -3.83
CA ILE A 148 12.73 -15.74 -5.23
C ILE A 148 11.75 -16.44 -6.19
N GLU A 149 11.19 -17.58 -5.79
CA GLU A 149 10.22 -18.34 -6.60
C GLU A 149 8.95 -17.52 -6.89
N GLN A 150 8.43 -16.84 -5.85
CA GLN A 150 7.26 -15.96 -5.97
C GLN A 150 7.57 -14.71 -6.79
N TYR A 151 8.79 -14.15 -6.64
CA TYR A 151 9.24 -13.02 -7.42
C TYR A 151 9.30 -13.34 -8.92
N ILE A 152 9.88 -14.48 -9.26
CA ILE A 152 9.93 -15.00 -10.64
C ILE A 152 8.51 -15.21 -11.16
N ARG A 153 7.63 -15.84 -10.36
CA ARG A 153 6.24 -16.06 -10.75
C ARG A 153 5.50 -14.74 -11.03
N CYS A 154 5.67 -13.73 -10.19
CA CYS A 154 5.12 -12.39 -10.42
C CYS A 154 5.65 -11.77 -11.73
N TRP A 155 6.94 -11.91 -12.00
CA TRP A 155 7.53 -11.39 -13.23
C TRP A 155 6.92 -12.09 -14.46
N VAL A 156 6.78 -13.40 -14.44
CA VAL A 156 6.15 -14.19 -15.50
C VAL A 156 4.70 -13.76 -15.74
N CYS A 157 3.92 -13.55 -14.67
CA CYS A 157 2.55 -13.02 -14.79
C CYS A 157 2.54 -11.66 -15.53
N LEU A 158 3.45 -10.75 -15.18
CA LEU A 158 3.57 -9.45 -15.84
C LEU A 158 3.99 -9.55 -17.31
N LEU A 159 4.86 -10.51 -17.67
CA LEU A 159 5.24 -10.75 -19.06
C LEU A 159 4.05 -11.23 -19.89
N LEU A 160 3.29 -12.21 -19.39
CA LEU A 160 2.10 -12.72 -20.09
C LEU A 160 1.02 -11.64 -20.26
N LEU A 161 0.80 -10.82 -19.24
CA LEU A 161 -0.11 -9.65 -19.32
C LEU A 161 0.38 -8.60 -20.33
N SER A 162 1.69 -8.50 -20.55
CA SER A 162 2.25 -7.59 -21.56
C SER A 162 2.11 -8.12 -22.98
N GLU A 163 2.25 -9.44 -23.19
CA GLU A 163 2.05 -10.07 -24.50
C GLU A 163 0.63 -9.87 -25.01
N THR A 164 -0.37 -10.00 -24.14
CA THR A 164 -1.80 -9.89 -24.55
C THR A 164 -2.18 -8.52 -25.07
N ASN A 165 -1.38 -7.50 -24.77
CA ASN A 165 -1.60 -6.12 -25.20
C ASN A 165 -0.78 -5.76 -26.46
N MET A 166 0.07 -6.66 -26.94
CA MET A 166 0.92 -6.48 -28.12
C MET A 166 0.43 -7.39 -29.26
N ALA A 167 0.40 -6.86 -30.49
CA ALA A 167 0.14 -7.68 -31.67
C ALA A 167 1.13 -8.87 -31.69
N PRO A 168 0.72 -10.06 -32.18
CA PRO A 168 1.58 -11.24 -32.18
C PRO A 168 2.87 -10.95 -32.94
N MET A 169 3.94 -10.65 -32.19
CA MET A 169 5.28 -10.48 -32.73
C MET A 169 5.78 -11.86 -33.14
N ASP A 170 6.46 -11.91 -34.28
CA ASP A 170 7.16 -13.10 -34.76
C ASP A 170 8.10 -13.64 -33.66
N ASN A 171 7.64 -14.69 -32.98
CA ASN A 171 8.31 -15.85 -32.38
C ASN A 171 9.70 -15.74 -31.74
N ASN A 172 10.27 -14.56 -31.51
CA ASN A 172 11.61 -14.43 -30.96
C ASN A 172 11.53 -14.30 -29.43
N ASP A 173 11.32 -15.45 -28.79
CA ASP A 173 11.32 -15.66 -27.33
C ASP A 173 12.59 -15.09 -26.64
N SER A 174 13.68 -14.87 -27.39
CA SER A 174 15.00 -14.53 -26.84
C SER A 174 15.05 -13.23 -26.04
N ASN A 175 14.14 -12.30 -26.30
CA ASN A 175 14.16 -10.96 -25.69
C ASN A 175 12.90 -10.65 -24.86
N ILE A 176 12.05 -11.65 -24.61
CA ILE A 176 10.78 -11.42 -23.90
C ILE A 176 11.00 -10.81 -22.51
N VAL A 177 12.06 -11.23 -21.81
CA VAL A 177 12.37 -10.76 -20.45
C VAL A 177 12.80 -9.28 -20.44
N GLU A 178 13.28 -8.76 -21.58
CA GLU A 178 13.68 -7.35 -21.73
C GLU A 178 12.49 -6.39 -21.86
N LEU A 179 11.27 -6.91 -22.04
CA LEU A 179 10.04 -6.10 -22.09
C LEU A 179 9.75 -5.39 -20.76
N LEU A 180 10.32 -5.87 -19.66
CA LEU A 180 10.09 -5.33 -18.33
C LEU A 180 11.39 -4.79 -17.72
N PRO A 181 11.30 -3.77 -16.84
CA PRO A 181 12.47 -3.25 -16.13
C PRO A 181 13.20 -4.35 -15.35
N PRO A 182 14.54 -4.34 -15.33
CA PRO A 182 15.31 -5.31 -14.55
C PRO A 182 15.08 -5.11 -13.04
N PRO A 183 15.29 -6.15 -12.21
CA PRO A 183 15.17 -6.06 -10.77
C PRO A 183 16.18 -5.06 -10.23
N PRO A 184 15.84 -4.30 -9.18
CA PRO A 184 16.79 -3.44 -8.52
C PRO A 184 18.00 -4.22 -8.02
N VAL A 185 19.21 -3.68 -8.19
CA VAL A 185 20.46 -4.31 -7.74
C VAL A 185 20.44 -4.70 -6.25
N PRO A 186 19.88 -3.90 -5.31
CA PRO A 186 19.76 -4.32 -3.91
C PRO A 186 18.94 -5.60 -3.72
N LEU A 187 17.90 -5.81 -4.54
CA LEU A 187 17.06 -7.00 -4.48
C LEU A 187 17.81 -8.24 -4.98
N LEU A 188 18.57 -8.11 -6.07
CA LEU A 188 19.44 -9.19 -6.57
C LEU A 188 20.47 -9.63 -5.52
N ARG A 189 21.09 -8.66 -4.82
CA ARG A 189 22.00 -8.95 -3.69
C ARG A 189 21.30 -9.66 -2.55
N HIS A 190 20.04 -9.31 -2.25
CA HIS A 190 19.25 -9.98 -1.23
C HIS A 190 19.00 -11.46 -1.59
N PHE A 191 18.68 -11.73 -2.86
CA PHE A 191 18.53 -13.09 -3.38
C PHE A 191 19.87 -13.85 -3.53
N GLN A 192 21.01 -13.14 -3.50
CA GLN A 192 22.33 -13.68 -3.77
C GLN A 192 22.43 -14.29 -5.18
N LEU A 193 21.80 -13.64 -6.16
CA LEU A 193 21.76 -14.06 -7.57
C LEU A 193 22.21 -12.94 -8.50
N GLY A 194 22.74 -13.31 -9.66
CA GLY A 194 22.99 -12.38 -10.76
C GLY A 194 21.71 -12.03 -11.52
N LEU A 195 21.77 -10.99 -12.36
CA LEU A 195 20.66 -10.65 -13.25
C LEU A 195 20.38 -11.80 -14.24
N ASP A 196 21.44 -12.33 -14.84
CA ASP A 196 21.36 -13.40 -15.86
C ASP A 196 20.70 -14.66 -15.30
N ASP A 197 21.03 -15.04 -14.05
CA ASP A 197 20.42 -16.18 -13.37
C ASP A 197 18.90 -16.00 -13.25
N VAL A 198 18.46 -14.82 -12.78
CA VAL A 198 17.03 -14.53 -12.61
C VAL A 198 16.33 -14.46 -13.96
N GLN A 199 16.94 -13.85 -14.98
CA GLN A 199 16.36 -13.78 -16.32
C GLN A 199 16.19 -15.18 -16.93
N GLN A 200 17.17 -16.07 -16.75
CA GLN A 200 17.08 -17.46 -17.20
C GLN A 200 15.92 -18.19 -16.50
N MET A 201 15.80 -18.05 -15.17
CA MET A 201 14.69 -18.67 -14.42
C MET A 201 13.32 -18.14 -14.86
N VAL A 202 13.20 -16.84 -15.11
CA VAL A 202 11.97 -16.21 -15.63
C VAL A 202 11.64 -16.75 -17.00
N HIS A 203 12.62 -16.83 -17.90
CA HIS A 203 12.43 -17.33 -19.25
C HIS A 203 11.97 -18.80 -19.28
N ASP A 204 12.56 -19.66 -18.44
CA ASP A 204 12.20 -21.08 -18.36
C ASP A 204 10.79 -21.29 -17.79
N GLN A 205 10.41 -20.55 -16.74
CA GLN A 205 9.03 -20.58 -16.25
C GLN A 205 8.06 -20.00 -17.28
N PHE A 206 8.40 -18.88 -17.91
CA PHE A 206 7.55 -18.21 -18.88
C PHE A 206 7.11 -19.16 -20.00
N ARG A 207 8.04 -19.91 -20.59
CA ARG A 207 7.73 -20.93 -21.62
C ARG A 207 6.78 -22.00 -21.11
N THR A 208 7.00 -22.46 -19.89
CA THR A 208 6.17 -23.51 -19.27
C THR A 208 4.72 -23.04 -19.07
N VAL A 209 4.54 -21.80 -18.61
CA VAL A 209 3.21 -21.24 -18.30
C VAL A 209 2.49 -20.82 -19.57
N ARG A 210 3.21 -20.23 -20.54
CA ARG A 210 2.65 -19.88 -21.85
C ARG A 210 2.08 -21.09 -22.57
N ALA A 211 2.75 -22.24 -22.48
CA ALA A 211 2.27 -23.50 -23.07
C ALA A 211 0.96 -24.01 -22.46
N GLN A 212 0.62 -23.59 -21.23
CA GLN A 212 -0.61 -23.97 -20.54
C GLN A 212 -1.82 -23.11 -20.93
N GLN A 213 -1.65 -22.11 -21.82
CA GLN A 213 -2.69 -21.19 -22.27
C GLN A 213 -3.45 -20.49 -21.12
N SER A 214 -2.71 -19.99 -20.12
CA SER A 214 -3.30 -19.26 -18.99
C SER A 214 -4.08 -18.03 -19.44
N ASP A 215 -5.28 -17.86 -18.87
CA ASP A 215 -6.15 -16.70 -19.11
C ASP A 215 -5.50 -15.43 -18.53
N PRO A 216 -5.47 -14.28 -19.24
CA PRO A 216 -4.91 -13.03 -18.71
C PRO A 216 -5.53 -12.61 -17.37
N MET A 217 -6.82 -12.88 -17.17
CA MET A 217 -7.46 -12.58 -15.88
C MET A 217 -6.88 -13.43 -14.74
N GLU A 218 -6.58 -14.71 -15.00
CA GLU A 218 -5.92 -15.59 -14.03
C GLU A 218 -4.53 -15.06 -13.66
N MET A 219 -3.75 -14.59 -14.63
CA MET A 219 -2.42 -14.01 -14.38
C MET A 219 -2.49 -12.70 -13.59
N LEU A 220 -3.51 -11.87 -13.85
CA LEU A 220 -3.74 -10.65 -13.08
C LEU A 220 -4.07 -10.96 -11.62
N VAL A 221 -5.00 -11.91 -11.40
CA VAL A 221 -5.41 -12.32 -10.04
C VAL A 221 -4.24 -12.96 -9.30
N GLU A 222 -3.50 -13.86 -9.95
CA GLU A 222 -2.34 -14.52 -9.35
C GLU A 222 -1.25 -13.51 -8.98
N PHE A 223 -0.92 -12.58 -9.88
CA PHE A 223 0.03 -11.50 -9.58
C PHE A 223 -0.39 -10.72 -8.35
N LEU A 224 -1.65 -10.30 -8.28
CA LEU A 224 -2.19 -9.55 -7.13
C LEU A 224 -2.16 -10.37 -5.84
N GLN A 225 -2.50 -11.66 -5.90
CA GLN A 225 -2.47 -12.55 -4.74
C GLN A 225 -1.06 -12.75 -4.20
N LEU A 226 -0.08 -12.96 -5.08
CA LEU A 226 1.33 -13.09 -4.72
C LEU A 226 1.83 -11.80 -4.08
N CYS A 227 1.58 -10.64 -4.70
CA CYS A 227 1.91 -9.35 -4.11
C CYS A 227 1.24 -9.16 -2.75
N ALA A 228 -0.06 -9.44 -2.63
CA ALA A 228 -0.81 -9.31 -1.39
C ALA A 228 -0.35 -10.31 -0.31
N SER A 229 0.33 -11.40 -0.66
CA SER A 229 0.92 -12.31 0.33
C SER A 229 2.17 -11.70 1.00
N ALA A 230 2.81 -10.71 0.37
CA ALA A 230 4.02 -10.09 0.90
C ALA A 230 3.72 -9.29 2.18
N PRO A 231 4.57 -9.39 3.22
CA PRO A 231 4.33 -8.69 4.49
C PRO A 231 4.27 -7.17 4.36
N LEU A 232 5.04 -6.60 3.42
CA LEU A 232 5.16 -5.15 3.23
C LEU A 232 4.28 -4.60 2.10
N PHE A 233 3.42 -5.42 1.52
CA PHE A 233 2.52 -4.94 0.48
C PHE A 233 1.59 -3.85 1.02
N GLY A 234 1.45 -2.77 0.25
CA GLY A 234 0.65 -1.60 0.63
C GLY A 234 1.20 -0.80 1.82
N CYS A 235 2.47 -1.01 2.20
CA CYS A 235 3.08 -0.20 3.26
C CYS A 235 3.32 1.24 2.82
N SER A 236 3.02 2.19 3.72
CA SER A 236 3.63 3.52 3.69
C SER A 236 4.90 3.50 4.55
N PHE A 237 5.95 4.16 4.06
CA PHE A 237 7.26 4.19 4.70
C PHE A 237 7.53 5.57 5.30
N PHE A 238 8.03 5.60 6.54
CA PHE A 238 8.39 6.84 7.24
C PHE A 238 9.83 6.74 7.75
N SER A 239 10.66 7.72 7.42
CA SER A 239 12.04 7.81 7.92
C SER A 239 12.02 8.39 9.34
N VAL A 240 12.58 7.67 10.30
CA VAL A 240 12.61 8.09 11.72
C VAL A 240 13.95 7.74 12.36
N ARG A 241 14.23 8.33 13.53
CA ARG A 241 15.38 7.96 14.36
C ARG A 241 14.96 7.36 15.68
N ASP A 242 15.72 6.42 16.21
CA ASP A 242 15.53 5.96 17.58
C ASP A 242 16.15 6.93 18.61
N LYS A 243 16.00 6.61 19.90
CA LYS A 243 16.60 7.40 20.99
C LYS A 243 18.14 7.43 20.93
N SER A 244 18.75 6.42 20.33
CA SER A 244 20.21 6.30 20.15
C SER A 244 20.71 7.07 18.92
N GLY A 245 19.81 7.61 18.10
CA GLY A 245 20.13 8.39 16.91
C GLY A 245 20.28 7.57 15.63
N ASN A 246 19.99 6.26 15.66
CA ASN A 246 20.06 5.43 14.45
C ASN A 246 18.87 5.71 13.54
N ASP A 247 19.13 5.80 12.23
CA ASP A 247 18.09 5.97 11.21
C ASP A 247 17.37 4.64 10.94
N TRP A 248 16.05 4.71 10.86
CA TRP A 248 15.16 3.58 10.63
C TRP A 248 14.07 3.96 9.64
N SER A 249 13.54 2.97 8.93
CA SER A 249 12.30 3.13 8.18
C SER A 249 11.18 2.36 8.87
N LEU A 250 10.11 3.06 9.25
CA LEU A 250 8.87 2.43 9.71
C LEU A 250 7.97 2.17 8.52
N ALA A 251 7.62 0.91 8.30
CA ALA A 251 6.67 0.48 7.29
C ALA A 251 5.33 0.14 7.98
N LEU A 252 4.22 0.72 7.53
CA LEU A 252 2.90 0.53 8.13
C LEU A 252 1.89 0.12 7.06
N ASN A 253 1.13 -0.94 7.29
CA ASN A 253 -0.04 -1.31 6.48
C ASN A 253 -1.17 -1.84 7.38
N GLY A 254 -2.29 -2.27 6.78
CA GLY A 254 -3.45 -2.75 7.52
C GLY A 254 -3.22 -4.01 8.35
N ARG A 255 -2.05 -4.67 8.27
CA ARG A 255 -1.74 -5.91 8.98
C ARG A 255 -0.78 -5.72 10.15
N ALA A 256 0.26 -4.91 9.97
CA ALA A 256 1.29 -4.71 10.97
C ALA A 256 2.08 -3.41 10.76
N MET A 257 2.91 -3.10 11.77
CA MET A 257 4.02 -2.15 11.64
C MET A 257 5.34 -2.91 11.64
N ALA A 258 6.29 -2.50 10.81
CA ALA A 258 7.63 -3.05 10.77
C ALA A 258 8.69 -1.95 10.86
N GLN A 259 9.81 -2.26 11.52
CA GLN A 259 11.00 -1.45 11.53
C GLN A 259 12.04 -2.09 10.62
N LEU A 260 12.47 -1.33 9.62
CA LEU A 260 13.43 -1.73 8.61
C LEU A 260 14.71 -0.91 8.75
N ASP A 261 15.82 -1.57 8.46
CA ASP A 261 17.10 -0.89 8.27
C ASP A 261 17.13 -0.27 6.88
N PRO A 262 17.41 1.04 6.73
CA PRO A 262 17.52 1.67 5.40
C PRO A 262 18.56 1.00 4.49
N LEU A 263 19.55 0.31 5.05
CA LEU A 263 20.60 -0.42 4.32
C LEU A 263 20.20 -1.86 3.95
N ASP A 264 19.24 -2.45 4.67
CA ASP A 264 18.71 -3.80 4.40
C ASP A 264 17.19 -3.78 4.57
N PRO A 265 16.46 -3.17 3.61
CA PRO A 265 15.01 -3.02 3.73
C PRO A 265 14.32 -4.39 3.72
N TYR A 266 14.92 -5.40 3.09
CA TYR A 266 14.34 -6.72 2.87
C TYR A 266 14.21 -7.58 4.14
N ARG A 267 14.94 -7.24 5.22
CA ARG A 267 14.92 -7.98 6.48
C ARG A 267 14.41 -7.10 7.62
N PRO A 268 13.13 -7.20 8.00
CA PRO A 268 12.60 -6.41 9.10
C PRO A 268 13.32 -6.74 10.41
N LYS A 269 13.81 -5.71 11.10
CA LYS A 269 14.47 -5.87 12.41
C LYS A 269 13.45 -6.16 13.51
N ARG A 270 12.28 -5.53 13.44
CA ARG A 270 11.15 -5.73 14.36
C ARG A 270 9.84 -5.64 13.59
N VAL A 271 8.86 -6.43 14.01
CA VAL A 271 7.48 -6.42 13.49
C VAL A 271 6.54 -6.37 14.69
N TRP A 272 5.55 -5.49 14.63
CA TRP A 272 4.51 -5.30 15.64
C TRP A 272 3.15 -5.54 15.00
N ASP A 273 2.52 -6.64 15.41
CA ASP A 273 1.14 -6.94 15.05
C ASP A 273 0.21 -5.93 15.73
N TRP A 274 -0.83 -5.49 15.03
CA TRP A 274 -1.80 -4.52 15.56
C TRP A 274 -2.43 -4.97 16.88
N ASN A 275 -2.64 -6.27 17.10
CA ASN A 275 -3.18 -6.80 18.36
C ASN A 275 -2.20 -6.67 19.55
N SER A 276 -0.92 -6.42 19.28
CA SER A 276 0.09 -6.17 20.32
C SER A 276 0.26 -4.68 20.65
N VAL A 277 -0.32 -3.81 19.84
CA VAL A 277 -0.24 -2.36 20.00
C VAL A 277 -1.35 -1.88 20.93
N GLY A 278 -0.98 -1.14 21.97
CA GLY A 278 -1.92 -0.56 22.92
C GLY A 278 -2.39 0.83 22.49
N ASN A 279 -1.45 1.75 22.26
CA ASN A 279 -1.77 3.12 21.89
C ASN A 279 -0.63 3.82 21.12
N PHE A 280 -0.96 4.90 20.43
CA PHE A 280 -0.01 5.79 19.76
C PHE A 280 -0.11 7.18 20.36
N HIS A 281 1.03 7.74 20.76
CA HIS A 281 1.11 9.09 21.29
C HIS A 281 2.03 9.94 20.45
N ARG A 282 1.71 11.22 20.34
CA ARG A 282 2.66 12.23 19.88
C ARG A 282 3.16 13.01 21.09
N ASN A 283 4.44 12.89 21.39
CA ASN A 283 5.08 13.63 22.47
C ASN A 283 5.74 14.89 21.88
N GLY A 284 5.18 16.06 22.16
CA GLY A 284 5.61 17.29 21.51
C GLY A 284 5.32 17.29 20.00
N GLU A 285 6.23 17.86 19.22
CA GLU A 285 6.04 18.03 17.78
C GLU A 285 6.66 16.92 16.93
N THR A 286 7.77 16.32 17.38
CA THR A 286 8.61 15.43 16.55
C THR A 286 8.78 14.03 17.10
N GLU A 287 8.27 13.71 18.29
CA GLU A 287 8.37 12.35 18.84
C GLU A 287 7.06 11.58 18.66
N PHE A 288 7.16 10.44 17.98
CA PHE A 288 6.13 9.42 17.87
C PHE A 288 6.42 8.31 18.88
N VAL A 289 5.43 7.97 19.71
CA VAL A 289 5.56 6.97 20.77
C VAL A 289 4.56 5.86 20.55
N LEU A 290 5.08 4.64 20.42
CA LEU A 290 4.32 3.40 20.31
C LEU A 290 4.29 2.72 21.67
N GLU A 291 3.09 2.55 22.22
CA GLU A 291 2.86 1.85 23.48
C GLU A 291 2.42 0.42 23.19
N MET A 292 3.22 -0.55 23.61
CA MET A 292 2.90 -1.97 23.43
C MET A 292 2.09 -2.49 24.60
N LEU A 293 1.08 -3.32 24.32
CA LEU A 293 0.39 -4.08 25.34
C LEU A 293 1.40 -5.01 26.02
N SER A 294 1.47 -4.96 27.35
CA SER A 294 2.28 -5.90 28.12
C SER A 294 1.61 -7.28 28.07
N THR A 295 1.85 -8.02 26.99
CA THR A 295 1.58 -9.45 26.93
C THR A 295 2.90 -10.16 26.66
N ASN A 296 3.15 -11.26 27.37
CA ASN A 296 4.43 -12.00 27.39
C ASN A 296 4.79 -12.69 26.06
N LYS A 297 4.44 -12.13 24.90
CA LYS A 297 4.69 -12.70 23.58
C LYS A 297 5.38 -11.69 22.66
N VAL A 298 6.60 -11.29 23.00
CA VAL A 298 7.54 -10.84 21.96
C VAL A 298 7.97 -12.11 21.22
N ALA A 299 7.35 -12.39 20.08
CA ALA A 299 7.80 -13.45 19.18
C ALA A 299 9.20 -13.07 18.67
N ARG A 300 10.25 -13.57 19.35
CA ARG A 300 11.61 -13.54 18.82
C ARG A 300 11.69 -14.63 17.77
N HIS A 301 11.98 -14.25 16.53
CA HIS A 301 12.16 -15.13 15.38
C HIS A 301 11.04 -16.17 15.19
N ALA A 302 9.87 -15.71 14.75
CA ALA A 302 9.05 -16.55 13.88
C ALA A 302 9.51 -16.24 12.46
N SER A 303 10.19 -17.18 11.82
CA SER A 303 10.22 -17.24 10.36
C SER A 303 8.79 -17.01 9.88
N LEU A 304 8.59 -16.03 9.01
CA LEU A 304 7.28 -15.74 8.40
C LEU A 304 6.91 -16.87 7.44
N VAL A 305 6.70 -18.08 7.98
CA VAL A 305 5.94 -19.13 7.30
C VAL A 305 4.49 -18.83 7.68
N TYR A 306 3.84 -18.03 6.83
CA TYR A 306 2.39 -17.93 6.88
C TYR A 306 1.81 -19.28 6.44
N PRO A 307 0.75 -19.77 7.10
CA PRO A 307 0.09 -20.98 6.67
C PRO A 307 -0.44 -20.75 5.25
N LEU A 308 0.10 -21.48 4.28
CA LEU A 308 -0.55 -21.64 2.98
C LEU A 308 -1.99 -22.05 3.24
N GLY A 309 -2.92 -21.29 2.66
CA GLY A 309 -4.29 -21.78 2.47
C GLY A 309 -4.20 -23.15 1.82
N LYS A 310 -4.73 -24.18 2.50
CA LYS A 310 -4.83 -25.51 1.94
C LYS A 310 -5.64 -25.43 0.64
N GLN A 311 -4.99 -25.73 -0.47
CA GLN A 311 -5.66 -26.13 -1.71
C GLN A 311 -6.52 -27.37 -1.40
N PRO A 312 -7.83 -27.39 -1.75
CA PRO A 312 -8.65 -28.55 -1.55
C PRO A 312 -8.41 -29.56 -2.68
N SER A 313 -7.91 -30.75 -2.35
CA SER A 313 -8.08 -31.93 -3.20
C SER A 313 -9.23 -32.80 -2.66
N PRO A 314 -9.94 -33.53 -3.53
CA PRO A 314 -11.26 -34.07 -3.22
C PRO A 314 -11.17 -35.45 -2.57
N SER A 315 -11.63 -35.57 -1.32
CA SER A 315 -12.28 -36.79 -0.81
C SER A 315 -12.79 -36.60 0.63
N LEU A 316 -14.06 -36.97 0.85
CA LEU A 316 -14.73 -37.18 2.14
C LEU A 316 -15.16 -38.67 2.20
N PRO A 317 -15.61 -39.22 3.35
CA PRO A 317 -15.51 -38.74 4.74
C PRO A 317 -15.02 -39.82 5.73
N SER A 318 -14.61 -39.41 6.94
CA SER A 318 -14.77 -40.26 8.13
C SER A 318 -14.81 -39.40 9.40
N CYS A 319 -15.95 -39.42 10.07
CA CYS A 319 -16.23 -38.77 11.34
C CYS A 319 -15.44 -39.40 12.48
N HIS A 320 -14.68 -38.60 13.25
CA HIS A 320 -14.47 -38.85 14.69
C HIS A 320 -14.35 -37.52 15.44
N SER A 321 -15.08 -37.47 16.56
CA SER A 321 -15.35 -36.35 17.45
C SER A 321 -14.09 -35.75 18.12
N PRO A 322 -14.12 -34.47 18.56
CA PRO A 322 -12.99 -33.84 19.26
C PRO A 322 -12.91 -34.29 20.73
N PRO A 323 -11.71 -34.47 21.32
CA PRO A 323 -11.59 -34.58 22.76
C PRO A 323 -11.66 -33.19 23.42
N ALA A 324 -12.26 -33.21 24.60
CA ALA A 324 -12.68 -32.10 25.42
C ALA A 324 -11.59 -31.07 25.78
N LEU A 325 -12.06 -29.84 25.86
CA LEU A 325 -11.48 -28.67 26.54
C LEU A 325 -10.98 -29.04 27.96
N SER A 326 -9.67 -29.03 28.18
CA SER A 326 -9.08 -29.06 29.52
C SER A 326 -8.28 -27.79 29.80
N GLN A 327 -8.94 -26.91 30.56
CA GLN A 327 -8.43 -25.94 31.53
C GLN A 327 -6.91 -25.74 31.64
N TRP A 328 -6.47 -24.51 31.37
CA TRP A 328 -5.32 -23.90 32.03
C TRP A 328 -5.73 -22.52 32.55
N THR A 329 -6.40 -22.51 33.70
CA THR A 329 -6.42 -21.35 34.60
C THR A 329 -5.09 -21.29 35.32
N ALA A 330 -4.18 -20.44 34.85
CA ALA A 330 -3.12 -19.90 35.67
C ALA A 330 -3.44 -18.42 35.91
N ALA A 331 -4.04 -18.11 37.06
CA ALA A 331 -4.11 -16.76 37.57
C ALA A 331 -2.69 -16.33 37.95
N SER A 332 -1.98 -15.71 37.02
CA SER A 332 -0.75 -14.98 37.31
C SER A 332 -1.13 -13.57 37.75
N THR A 333 -1.24 -13.34 39.05
CA THR A 333 -1.14 -11.99 39.63
C THR A 333 0.30 -11.50 39.48
N SER A 334 0.65 -11.03 38.28
CA SER A 334 1.84 -10.22 38.07
C SER A 334 1.45 -8.75 38.12
N LEU A 335 2.13 -7.98 38.97
CA LEU A 335 2.06 -6.51 39.00
C LEU A 335 2.10 -5.95 37.56
N PRO A 336 1.28 -4.94 37.21
CA PRO A 336 1.30 -4.36 35.88
C PRO A 336 2.68 -3.77 35.61
N ARG A 337 3.47 -4.47 34.79
CA ARG A 337 4.75 -3.97 34.31
C ARG A 337 4.46 -2.73 33.48
N ALA A 338 5.20 -1.64 33.72
CA ALA A 338 5.05 -0.42 32.95
C ALA A 338 5.02 -0.76 31.45
N PRO A 339 4.06 -0.19 30.69
CA PRO A 339 3.88 -0.54 29.30
C PRO A 339 5.16 -0.27 28.52
N HIS A 340 5.54 -1.21 27.65
CA HIS A 340 6.79 -1.11 26.91
C HIS A 340 6.63 -0.06 25.80
N ARG A 341 7.27 1.10 25.99
CA ARG A 341 7.18 2.25 25.09
C ARG A 341 8.39 2.32 24.16
N LEU A 342 8.11 2.40 22.87
CA LEU A 342 9.09 2.66 21.82
C LEU A 342 8.93 4.11 21.37
N CYS A 343 10.02 4.87 21.31
CA CYS A 343 9.99 6.26 20.88
C CYS A 343 10.83 6.42 19.62
N PHE A 344 10.26 7.10 18.64
CA PHE A 344 10.86 7.43 17.37
C PHE A 344 10.80 8.93 17.14
N ARG A 345 11.89 9.54 16.71
CA ARG A 345 12.00 10.95 16.38
C ARG A 345 11.86 11.11 14.87
N CYS A 346 10.89 11.92 14.45
CA CYS A 346 10.69 12.30 13.06
C CYS A 346 11.57 13.51 12.72
N GLU A 347 11.84 13.72 11.44
CA GLU A 347 12.68 14.83 10.97
C GLU A 347 11.97 16.17 11.15
N HIS A 348 10.66 16.20 10.87
CA HIS A 348 9.84 17.42 10.92
C HIS A 348 8.48 17.16 11.60
N PRO A 349 7.85 18.20 12.21
CA PRO A 349 6.56 18.05 12.89
C PRO A 349 5.44 17.48 12.02
N ARG A 350 5.40 17.89 10.74
CA ARG A 350 4.39 17.41 9.78
C ARG A 350 4.53 15.93 9.47
N GLN A 351 5.77 15.42 9.40
CA GLN A 351 6.03 14.00 9.20
C GLN A 351 5.55 13.21 10.43
N CYS A 352 5.82 13.70 11.64
CA CYS A 352 5.36 13.07 12.88
C CYS A 352 3.83 13.02 12.97
N GLN A 353 3.16 14.11 12.60
CA GLN A 353 1.71 14.16 12.53
C GLN A 353 1.17 13.17 11.49
N SER A 354 1.74 13.15 10.28
CA SER A 354 1.32 12.23 9.21
C SER A 354 1.50 10.77 9.61
N LEU A 355 2.64 10.42 10.23
CA LEU A 355 2.90 9.08 10.75
C LEU A 355 1.87 8.68 11.81
N TRP A 356 1.60 9.56 12.78
CA TRP A 356 0.63 9.28 13.84
C TRP A 356 -0.79 9.10 13.28
N GLU A 357 -1.24 10.02 12.43
CA GLU A 357 -2.58 9.94 11.81
C GLU A 357 -2.72 8.68 10.96
N PHE A 358 -1.70 8.33 10.19
CA PHE A 358 -1.69 7.12 9.39
C PHE A 358 -1.69 5.85 10.25
N ALA A 359 -0.88 5.78 11.31
CA ALA A 359 -0.85 4.65 12.23
C ALA A 359 -2.23 4.43 12.89
N VAL A 360 -2.87 5.51 13.36
CA VAL A 360 -4.23 5.45 13.92
C VAL A 360 -5.23 4.96 12.88
N ALA A 361 -5.15 5.45 11.64
CA ALA A 361 -6.05 5.04 10.57
C ALA A 361 -5.89 3.54 10.24
N GLN A 362 -4.65 3.05 10.10
CA GLN A 362 -4.38 1.61 9.84
C GLN A 362 -4.86 0.72 10.99
N HIS A 363 -4.61 1.11 12.24
CA HIS A 363 -5.07 0.36 13.40
C HIS A 363 -6.60 0.29 13.47
N ARG A 364 -7.30 1.40 13.20
CA ARG A 364 -8.77 1.41 13.11
C ARG A 364 -9.26 0.48 12.01
N TRP A 365 -8.66 0.56 10.82
CA TRP A 365 -8.99 -0.33 9.71
C TRP A 365 -8.84 -1.81 10.07
N HIS A 366 -7.74 -2.18 10.74
CA HIS A 366 -7.50 -3.54 11.24
C HIS A 366 -8.61 -4.01 12.20
N LEU A 367 -8.98 -3.17 13.17
CA LEU A 367 -10.05 -3.49 14.12
C LEU A 367 -11.41 -3.67 13.42
N HIS A 368 -11.74 -2.80 12.45
CA HIS A 368 -12.97 -2.92 11.67
C HIS A 368 -12.99 -4.19 10.81
N SER A 369 -11.87 -4.51 10.15
CA SER A 369 -11.75 -5.70 9.29
C SER A 369 -11.88 -7.00 10.09
N ASN A 370 -11.23 -7.07 11.26
CA ASN A 370 -11.31 -8.25 12.13
C ASN A 370 -12.70 -8.48 12.73
N CYS A 371 -13.41 -7.41 13.10
CA CYS A 371 -14.79 -7.55 13.58
C CYS A 371 -15.71 -8.18 12.52
N ARG A 372 -15.47 -7.87 11.25
CA ARG A 372 -16.25 -8.40 10.12
C ARG A 372 -15.96 -9.87 9.85
N GLU A 373 -14.68 -10.27 9.90
CA GLU A 373 -14.30 -11.68 9.75
C GLU A 373 -14.88 -12.58 10.85
N MET A 374 -15.02 -12.07 12.08
CA MET A 374 -15.66 -12.82 13.16
C MET A 374 -17.19 -12.90 13.00
N GLY A 375 -17.83 -11.86 12.45
CA GLY A 375 -19.27 -11.83 12.19
C GLY A 375 -19.72 -12.72 11.01
N THR A 376 -18.83 -13.04 10.07
CA THR A 376 -19.10 -13.93 8.93
C THR A 376 -18.79 -15.41 9.23
N LYS A 377 -18.23 -15.72 10.40
CA LYS A 377 -17.92 -17.09 10.86
C LYS A 377 -18.92 -17.62 11.91
N MET A 378 -20.00 -16.89 12.19
CA MET A 378 -21.19 -17.37 12.92
C MET A 378 -22.28 -17.68 11.91
#